data_AF-A0AA35S6N3-F1
#
_entry.id   AF-A0AA35S6N3-F1
#
_cell.length_a   1.000
_cell.length_b   1.000
_cell.length_c   1.000
_cell.angle_alpha   90.00
_cell.angle_beta   90.00
_cell.angle_gamma   90.00
#
_symmetry.space_group_name_H-M   'P 1'
#
loop_
_entity.id
_entity.type
_entity.pdbx_description
1 polymer ?
#
loop_
_entity_poly.entity_id
_entity_poly.type
_entity_poly.pdbx_seq_one_letter_code
_entity_poly.pdbx_strand_id
1 'polypeptide(L)'
;MDWTVASLLIPLVQRLRYVTMTVGLFVMKMIVSSTWPMMHTGPGVVGLEQTFYTTSEGVGTVEVCAVVYSPNGSLACPIDFAFSVELQTRDGDAVSTMDYGSITTTLPFGRCDTRSRVNVPITDDEVLEDTESFFVSLLRNGLKSTITLVPTQGEIEIIDNDVAVIGLERTVYSIQEGSARGV
;
A
#
# COMPACT_ATOMS: atom_id res chain seq x y z
N MET A 1 -15.08 56.27 -8.64
CA MET A 1 -13.81 55.89 -7.98
C MET A 1 -13.12 54.94 -8.94
N ASP A 2 -12.31 55.49 -9.84
CA ASP A 2 -11.58 54.69 -10.83
C ASP A 2 -10.23 54.28 -10.27
N TRP A 3 -9.91 52.99 -10.39
CA TRP A 3 -8.64 52.42 -9.99
C TRP A 3 -7.90 51.97 -11.26
N THR A 4 -6.85 52.70 -11.64
CA THR A 4 -5.98 52.31 -12.75
C THR A 4 -4.97 51.28 -12.26
N VAL A 5 -5.11 50.02 -12.69
CA VAL A 5 -4.09 48.99 -12.44
C VAL A 5 -2.98 49.11 -13.49
N ALA A 6 -1.80 49.58 -13.06
CA ALA A 6 -0.59 49.52 -13.88
C ALA A 6 -0.03 48.08 -13.84
N SER A 7 -0.10 47.38 -14.97
CA SER A 7 0.56 46.08 -15.17
C SER A 7 1.97 46.31 -15.72
N LEU A 8 2.98 46.10 -14.88
CA LEU A 8 4.39 46.06 -15.30
C LEU A 8 4.80 44.60 -15.48
N LEU A 9 5.29 44.25 -16.66
CA LEU A 9 5.82 42.92 -17.00
C LEU A 9 7.17 42.71 -16.28
N ILE A 10 7.24 41.79 -15.32
CA ILE A 10 8.49 41.24 -14.74
C ILE A 10 8.29 39.72 -14.53
N PRO A 11 9.26 38.85 -14.89
CA PRO A 11 9.09 37.41 -14.82
C PRO A 11 9.30 36.85 -13.40
N LEU A 12 8.47 35.87 -13.06
CA LEU A 12 8.71 34.72 -12.20
C LEU A 12 9.29 34.92 -10.77
N VAL A 13 8.68 35.75 -9.92
CA VAL A 13 8.71 35.54 -8.45
C VAL A 13 7.34 35.89 -7.86
N GLN A 14 6.84 35.05 -6.96
CA GLN A 14 5.49 35.10 -6.41
C GLN A 14 5.10 36.49 -5.87
N ARG A 15 3.93 36.96 -6.29
CA ARG A 15 3.36 38.26 -5.87
C ARG A 15 2.73 38.14 -4.48
N LEU A 16 3.40 38.60 -3.43
CA LEU A 16 2.77 38.86 -2.13
C LEU A 16 1.69 39.93 -2.32
N ARG A 17 0.43 39.61 -2.01
CA ARG A 17 -0.67 40.58 -1.97
C ARG A 17 -0.84 41.06 -0.54
N TYR A 18 -0.69 42.36 -0.33
CA TYR A 18 -0.95 43.00 0.95
C TYR A 18 -2.32 43.67 0.89
N VAL A 19 -3.11 43.53 1.95
CA VAL A 19 -4.31 44.36 2.17
C VAL A 19 -3.91 45.41 3.20
N THR A 20 -3.94 46.68 2.81
CA THR A 20 -3.75 47.79 3.75
C THR A 20 -5.12 48.23 4.27
N MET A 21 -5.35 48.06 5.57
CA MET A 21 -6.51 48.62 6.24
C MET A 21 -6.02 49.76 7.14
N THR A 22 -6.45 50.98 6.88
CA THR A 22 -6.01 52.16 7.64
C THR A 22 -6.90 52.33 8.86
N VAL A 23 -6.32 52.25 10.05
CA VAL A 23 -6.93 52.73 11.30
C VAL A 23 -5.90 53.63 11.99
N GLY A 24 -6.02 54.95 11.80
CA GLY A 24 -5.07 55.93 12.34
C GLY A 24 -3.65 55.84 11.77
N LEU A 25 -2.67 56.40 12.49
CA LEU A 25 -1.27 56.60 12.06
C LEU A 25 -0.40 55.32 12.10
N PHE A 26 -0.99 54.14 12.29
CA PHE A 26 -0.28 52.87 12.29
C PHE A 26 -0.65 52.03 11.07
N VAL A 27 0.35 51.68 10.26
CA VAL A 27 0.16 50.74 9.14
C VAL A 27 0.58 49.35 9.60
N MET A 28 -0.36 48.54 10.07
CA MET A 28 -0.12 47.13 10.38
C MET A 28 -0.21 46.31 9.07
N LYS A 29 0.94 45.80 8.61
CA LYS A 29 1.00 44.99 7.40
C LYS A 29 0.63 43.54 7.74
N MET A 30 -0.68 43.23 7.78
CA MET A 30 -1.12 41.84 7.92
C MET A 30 -0.81 41.05 6.64
N ILE A 31 -0.15 39.90 6.79
CA ILE A 31 -0.01 38.91 5.73
C ILE A 31 -1.37 38.23 5.61
N VAL A 32 -2.13 38.54 4.57
CA VAL A 32 -3.28 37.70 4.19
C VAL A 32 -2.68 36.49 3.48
N SER A 33 -2.75 35.31 4.09
CA SER A 33 -2.27 34.08 3.47
C SER A 33 -3.05 33.87 2.17
N SER A 34 -2.39 34.14 1.05
CA SER A 34 -2.94 33.81 -0.26
C SER A 34 -2.95 32.30 -0.37
N THR A 35 -4.10 31.65 -0.16
CA THR A 35 -4.33 30.31 -0.66
C THR A 35 -4.45 30.40 -2.18
N TRP A 36 -3.29 30.50 -2.84
CA TRP A 36 -3.18 29.99 -4.19
C TRP A 36 -3.74 28.56 -4.19
N PRO A 37 -4.44 28.08 -5.23
CA PRO A 37 -4.60 26.64 -5.35
C PRO A 37 -3.16 26.09 -5.29
N MET A 38 -2.87 25.34 -4.22
CA MET A 38 -1.59 24.69 -4.06
C MET A 38 -1.49 23.76 -5.27
N MET A 39 -0.85 24.22 -6.35
CA MET A 39 -0.36 23.31 -7.38
C MET A 39 0.71 22.50 -6.69
N HIS A 40 0.29 21.42 -6.02
CA HIS A 40 1.20 20.39 -5.59
C HIS A 40 1.55 19.57 -6.84
N THR A 41 2.37 20.14 -7.71
CA THR A 41 3.14 19.38 -8.69
C THR A 41 4.49 18.96 -8.08
N GLY A 42 4.53 18.80 -6.75
CA GLY A 42 5.70 18.33 -6.03
C GLY A 42 6.00 16.87 -6.38
N PRO A 43 7.24 16.41 -6.19
CA PRO A 43 7.57 15.01 -6.41
C PRO A 43 6.72 14.14 -5.47
N GLY A 44 5.99 13.17 -5.99
CA GLY A 44 5.14 12.29 -5.19
C GLY A 44 5.90 11.05 -4.72
N VAL A 45 5.54 10.52 -3.56
CA VAL A 45 6.05 9.24 -3.08
C VAL A 45 4.92 8.22 -3.11
N VAL A 46 5.21 7.03 -3.65
CA VAL A 46 4.31 5.88 -3.69
C VAL A 46 5.01 4.71 -3.02
N GLY A 47 4.32 4.00 -2.14
CA GLY A 47 4.89 2.85 -1.45
C GLY A 47 3.82 1.92 -0.93
N LEU A 48 4.24 0.74 -0.48
CA LEU A 48 3.35 -0.14 0.27
C LEU A 48 2.99 0.53 1.61
N GLU A 49 1.73 0.40 2.03
CA GLU A 49 1.24 0.90 3.33
C GLU A 49 1.93 0.16 4.49
N GLN A 50 2.18 -1.14 4.29
CA GLN A 50 2.90 -2.01 5.21
C GLN A 50 3.95 -2.80 4.43
N THR A 51 5.08 -3.09 5.10
CA THR A 51 6.14 -3.96 4.56
C THR A 51 6.07 -5.38 5.11
N PHE A 52 5.14 -5.66 6.02
CA PHE A 52 4.92 -6.96 6.60
C PHE A 52 3.42 -7.16 6.83
N TYR A 53 2.90 -8.30 6.39
CA TYR A 53 1.52 -8.73 6.58
C TYR A 53 1.55 -10.14 7.17
N THR A 54 0.58 -10.46 8.01
CA THR A 54 0.35 -11.83 8.49
C THR A 54 -1.09 -12.19 8.17
N THR A 55 -1.30 -13.40 7.69
CA THR A 55 -2.63 -13.91 7.32
C THR A 55 -2.77 -15.37 7.69
N SER A 56 -3.99 -15.79 7.99
CA SER A 56 -4.31 -17.22 8.04
C SER A 56 -4.54 -17.72 6.63
N GLU A 57 -4.15 -18.96 6.38
CA GLU A 57 -4.35 -19.67 5.12
C GLU A 57 -5.85 -19.68 4.69
N GLY A 58 -6.75 -19.97 5.62
CA GLY A 58 -8.20 -20.02 5.43
C GLY A 58 -8.91 -18.68 5.23
N VAL A 59 -8.18 -17.57 5.03
CA VAL A 59 -8.78 -16.25 4.75
C VAL A 59 -9.29 -16.15 3.30
N GLY A 60 -8.74 -16.97 2.39
CA GLY A 60 -8.98 -16.94 0.94
C GLY A 60 -8.33 -15.78 0.18
N THR A 61 -8.26 -14.57 0.75
CA THR A 61 -7.44 -13.47 0.21
C THR A 61 -6.83 -12.57 1.29
N VAL A 62 -5.61 -12.07 1.05
CA VAL A 62 -4.98 -11.00 1.82
C VAL A 62 -5.01 -9.68 1.04
N GLU A 63 -5.38 -8.58 1.68
CA GLU A 63 -5.43 -7.25 1.05
C GLU A 63 -4.10 -6.51 1.23
N VAL A 64 -3.52 -6.08 0.11
CA VAL A 64 -2.32 -5.25 0.06
C VAL A 64 -2.69 -3.84 -0.41
N CYS A 65 -2.23 -2.83 0.31
CA CYS A 65 -2.53 -1.43 0.05
C CYS A 65 -1.25 -0.66 -0.33
N ALA A 66 -1.31 0.07 -1.44
CA ALA A 66 -0.29 1.05 -1.82
C ALA A 66 -0.80 2.46 -1.51
N VAL A 67 0.06 3.29 -0.92
CA VAL A 67 -0.24 4.67 -0.51
C VAL A 67 0.55 5.68 -1.32
N VAL A 68 -0.05 6.86 -1.50
CA VAL A 68 0.57 8.02 -2.14
C VAL A 68 0.60 9.18 -1.17
N TYR A 69 1.77 9.81 -1.03
CA TYR A 69 1.95 10.97 -0.17
C TYR A 69 2.98 11.94 -0.75
N SER A 70 2.84 13.20 -0.34
CA SER A 70 3.83 14.24 -0.62
C SER A 70 5.11 13.97 0.18
N PRO A 71 6.30 14.46 -0.22
CA PRO A 71 7.55 14.19 0.51
C PRO A 71 7.56 14.72 1.96
N ASN A 72 6.67 15.66 2.26
CA ASN A 72 6.44 16.18 3.61
C ASN A 72 5.41 15.37 4.42
N GLY A 73 4.98 14.21 3.93
CA GLY A 73 3.96 13.36 4.54
C GLY A 73 2.51 13.81 4.33
N SER A 74 2.26 14.87 3.55
CA SER A 74 0.90 15.34 3.30
C SER A 74 0.12 14.43 2.35
N LEU A 75 -1.14 14.16 2.70
CA LEU A 75 -2.12 13.44 1.87
C LEU A 75 -3.03 14.39 1.08
N ALA A 76 -2.82 15.71 1.17
CA ALA A 76 -3.65 16.70 0.49
C ALA A 76 -3.28 16.78 -1.00
N CYS A 77 -3.95 15.97 -1.83
CA CYS A 77 -3.69 15.84 -3.27
C CYS A 77 -2.19 15.70 -3.60
N PRO A 78 -1.55 14.57 -3.23
CA PRO A 78 -0.11 14.40 -3.35
C PRO A 78 0.38 14.38 -4.80
N ILE A 79 -0.46 13.92 -5.73
CA ILE A 79 -0.19 13.90 -7.18
C ILE A 79 -1.46 14.35 -7.90
N ASP A 80 -1.35 15.36 -8.77
CA ASP A 80 -2.50 16.03 -9.42
C ASP A 80 -2.82 15.51 -10.84
N PHE A 81 -2.26 14.35 -11.21
CA PHE A 81 -2.54 13.65 -12.46
C PHE A 81 -2.70 12.15 -12.22
N ALA A 82 -3.37 11.45 -13.14
CA ALA A 82 -3.53 10.01 -13.04
C ALA A 82 -2.25 9.26 -13.45
N PHE A 83 -1.94 8.16 -12.76
CA PHE A 83 -0.81 7.28 -13.05
C PHE A 83 -1.12 5.86 -12.55
N SER A 84 -0.19 4.93 -12.74
CA SER A 84 -0.32 3.57 -12.23
C SER A 84 1.03 2.98 -11.86
N VAL A 85 1.03 2.04 -10.90
CA VAL A 85 2.20 1.21 -10.57
C VAL A 85 1.85 -0.24 -10.80
N GLU A 86 2.84 -1.07 -11.12
CA GLU A 86 2.63 -2.52 -11.21
C GLU A 86 2.95 -3.15 -9.85
N LEU A 87 2.16 -4.13 -9.44
CA LEU A 87 2.42 -4.98 -8.29
C LEU A 87 2.56 -6.42 -8.78
N GLN A 88 3.62 -7.07 -8.34
CA GLN A 88 3.90 -8.48 -8.61
C GLN A 88 4.17 -9.23 -7.30
N THR A 89 3.72 -10.48 -7.22
CA THR A 89 4.12 -11.43 -6.18
C THR A 89 5.34 -12.26 -6.60
N ARG A 90 6.12 -12.69 -5.63
CA ARG A 90 7.26 -13.59 -5.83
C ARG A 90 7.34 -14.57 -4.68
N ASP A 91 7.63 -15.83 -5.01
CA ASP A 91 7.82 -16.90 -4.03
C ASP A 91 8.90 -16.57 -3.00
N GLY A 92 8.66 -17.02 -1.78
CA GLY A 92 9.65 -17.14 -0.71
C GLY A 92 9.76 -18.61 -0.32
N ASP A 93 9.45 -18.91 0.92
CA ASP A 93 9.22 -20.29 1.36
C ASP A 93 7.83 -20.76 0.88
N ALA A 94 6.83 -19.88 0.91
CA ALA A 94 5.54 -20.07 0.26
C ALA A 94 5.67 -19.90 -1.26
N VAL A 95 5.17 -20.87 -2.01
CA VAL A 95 5.24 -21.06 -3.45
C VAL A 95 3.87 -20.91 -4.11
N SER A 96 3.84 -20.21 -5.25
CA SER A 96 2.62 -20.05 -6.04
C SER A 96 1.93 -21.38 -6.35
N THR A 97 0.59 -21.37 -6.30
CA THR A 97 -0.34 -22.48 -6.56
C THR A 97 -0.51 -23.45 -5.40
N MET A 98 0.52 -23.65 -4.57
CA MET A 98 0.40 -24.44 -3.35
C MET A 98 -0.15 -23.54 -2.24
N ASP A 99 0.49 -22.40 -1.98
CA ASP A 99 0.19 -21.63 -0.76
C ASP A 99 -0.52 -20.30 -1.08
N TYR A 100 -0.31 -19.77 -2.29
CA TYR A 100 -0.96 -18.53 -2.73
C TYR A 100 -1.15 -18.46 -4.25
N GLY A 101 -2.09 -17.62 -4.70
CA GLY A 101 -2.28 -17.33 -6.11
C GLY A 101 -1.36 -16.20 -6.57
N SER A 102 -0.35 -16.51 -7.39
CA SER A 102 0.52 -15.45 -7.92
C SER A 102 -0.22 -14.45 -8.79
N ILE A 103 0.09 -13.16 -8.59
CA ILE A 103 -0.48 -12.06 -9.34
C ILE A 103 0.59 -11.13 -9.90
N THR A 104 0.32 -10.63 -11.10
CA THR A 104 0.95 -9.42 -11.65
C THR A 104 -0.18 -8.51 -12.12
N THR A 105 -0.33 -7.35 -11.49
CA THR A 105 -1.45 -6.44 -11.77
C THR A 105 -1.04 -4.98 -11.68
N THR A 106 -1.85 -4.11 -12.27
CA THR A 106 -1.63 -2.66 -12.27
C THR A 106 -2.55 -2.00 -11.25
N LEU A 107 -1.97 -1.23 -10.32
CA LEU A 107 -2.67 -0.41 -9.34
C LEU A 107 -2.89 1.00 -9.91
N PRO A 108 -4.14 1.40 -10.21
CA PRO A 108 -4.43 2.73 -10.73
C PRO A 108 -4.50 3.76 -9.62
N PHE A 109 -4.00 4.96 -9.90
CA PHE A 109 -4.20 6.15 -9.08
C PHE A 109 -4.79 7.25 -9.95
N GLY A 110 -5.99 7.69 -9.61
CA GLY A 110 -6.58 8.90 -10.14
C GLY A 110 -5.91 10.15 -9.62
N ARG A 111 -6.38 11.29 -10.11
CA ARG A 111 -5.92 12.59 -9.62
C ARG A 111 -6.25 12.75 -8.14
N CYS A 112 -5.25 13.10 -7.33
CA CYS A 112 -5.33 13.29 -5.89
C CYS A 112 -5.66 12.01 -5.07
N ASP A 113 -5.65 10.83 -5.68
CA ASP A 113 -5.84 9.58 -4.94
C ASP A 113 -4.67 9.33 -3.99
N THR A 114 -4.98 8.76 -2.84
CA THR A 114 -4.01 8.49 -1.78
C THR A 114 -3.78 7.00 -1.54
N ARG A 115 -4.66 6.13 -2.07
CA ARG A 115 -4.63 4.68 -1.85
C ARG A 115 -5.13 3.90 -3.06
N SER A 116 -4.53 2.75 -3.31
CA SER A 116 -5.04 1.71 -4.19
C SER A 116 -4.82 0.35 -3.52
N ARG A 117 -5.82 -0.53 -3.58
CA ARG A 117 -5.81 -1.84 -2.90
C ARG A 117 -5.86 -2.97 -3.92
N VAL A 118 -5.33 -4.12 -3.54
CA VAL A 118 -5.41 -5.36 -4.31
C VAL A 118 -5.51 -6.54 -3.36
N ASN A 119 -6.28 -7.55 -3.77
CA ASN A 119 -6.36 -8.81 -3.05
C ASN A 119 -5.43 -9.83 -3.71
N VAL A 120 -4.55 -10.42 -2.91
CA VAL A 120 -3.76 -11.60 -3.31
C VAL A 120 -4.51 -12.83 -2.83
N PRO A 121 -4.84 -13.79 -3.70
CA PRO A 121 -5.44 -15.06 -3.29
C PRO A 121 -4.49 -15.85 -2.38
N ILE A 122 -5.03 -16.43 -1.32
CA ILE A 122 -4.37 -17.40 -0.45
C ILE A 122 -5.04 -18.75 -0.72
N THR A 123 -4.23 -19.78 -0.96
CA THR A 123 -4.74 -21.15 -1.10
C THR A 123 -4.97 -21.70 0.29
N ASP A 124 -6.04 -22.47 0.47
CA ASP A 124 -6.41 -23.12 1.73
C ASP A 124 -6.57 -24.62 1.41
N ASP A 125 -5.86 -25.47 2.13
CA ASP A 125 -5.99 -26.91 2.00
C ASP A 125 -6.28 -27.66 3.32
N GLU A 126 -5.83 -28.91 3.46
CA GLU A 126 -6.06 -29.74 4.67
C GLU A 126 -4.73 -30.35 5.19
N VAL A 127 -3.59 -29.87 4.69
CA VAL A 127 -2.25 -30.34 4.99
C VAL A 127 -1.65 -29.43 6.06
N LEU A 128 -1.28 -30.00 7.20
CA LEU A 128 -0.52 -29.26 8.21
C LEU A 128 0.87 -28.87 7.69
N GLU A 129 1.11 -27.56 7.61
CA GLU A 129 2.36 -26.94 7.17
C GLU A 129 2.99 -26.06 8.26
N ASP A 130 4.26 -25.70 8.05
CA ASP A 130 4.94 -24.70 8.88
C ASP A 130 4.47 -23.28 8.44
N THR A 131 4.80 -22.25 9.23
CA THR A 131 4.57 -20.87 8.78
C THR A 131 5.52 -20.53 7.64
N GLU A 132 4.97 -20.08 6.52
CA GLU A 132 5.72 -19.76 5.30
C GLU A 132 5.50 -18.31 4.85
N SER A 133 6.38 -17.78 4.00
CA SER A 133 6.24 -16.41 3.49
C SER A 133 6.49 -16.27 2.00
N PHE A 134 5.80 -15.28 1.40
CA PHE A 134 6.04 -14.83 0.03
C PHE A 134 6.14 -13.29 -0.01
N PHE A 135 6.58 -12.75 -1.15
CA PHE A 135 6.87 -11.32 -1.29
C PHE A 135 5.94 -10.64 -2.29
N VAL A 136 5.63 -9.37 -2.01
CA VAL A 136 5.04 -8.42 -2.98
C VAL A 136 6.03 -7.33 -3.32
N SER A 137 6.02 -6.90 -4.58
CA SER A 137 6.93 -5.85 -5.09
C SER A 137 6.19 -4.85 -5.97
N LEU A 138 6.34 -3.56 -5.67
CA LEU A 138 5.94 -2.45 -6.51
C LEU A 138 7.01 -2.17 -7.56
N LEU A 139 6.61 -2.25 -8.83
CA LEU A 139 7.47 -2.03 -9.99
C LEU A 139 7.13 -0.70 -10.65
N ARG A 140 8.19 -0.02 -11.11
CA ARG A 140 8.07 1.20 -11.92
C ARG A 140 7.63 0.81 -13.32
N ASN A 141 6.37 1.11 -13.67
CA ASN A 141 5.84 0.96 -15.02
C ASN A 141 5.31 2.31 -15.54
N GLY A 142 6.03 2.94 -16.48
CA GLY A 142 5.58 4.18 -17.13
C GLY A 142 5.50 5.44 -16.23
N LEU A 143 6.06 5.41 -15.02
CA LEU A 143 5.99 6.54 -14.08
C LEU A 143 6.91 7.70 -14.45
N LYS A 144 6.42 8.92 -14.23
CA LYS A 144 7.26 10.13 -14.31
C LYS A 144 8.43 10.04 -13.33
N SER A 145 9.56 10.65 -13.69
CA SER A 145 10.77 10.72 -12.84
C SER A 145 10.55 11.47 -11.53
N THR A 146 9.50 12.29 -11.44
CA THR A 146 9.10 13.01 -10.22
C THR A 146 8.41 12.11 -9.20
N ILE A 147 8.06 10.86 -9.54
CA ILE A 147 7.47 9.90 -8.61
C ILE A 147 8.57 9.00 -8.06
N THR A 148 8.72 8.97 -6.74
CA THR A 148 9.63 8.09 -6.00
C THR A 148 8.86 6.88 -5.48
N LEU A 149 9.46 5.70 -5.55
CA LEU A 149 8.88 4.46 -5.04
C LEU A 149 9.62 4.04 -3.76
N VAL A 150 8.93 4.07 -2.62
CA VAL A 150 9.48 3.61 -1.33
C VAL A 150 8.35 3.50 -0.26
N PRO A 151 8.30 2.42 0.53
CA PRO A 151 8.97 1.13 0.32
C PRO A 151 8.33 0.37 -0.86
N THR A 152 9.13 -0.41 -1.60
CA THR A 152 8.65 -1.18 -2.76
C THR A 152 8.40 -2.65 -2.47
N GLN A 153 8.97 -3.21 -1.41
CA GLN A 153 8.87 -4.62 -1.09
C GLN A 153 8.11 -4.81 0.22
N GLY A 154 7.26 -5.83 0.26
CA GLY A 154 6.61 -6.31 1.46
C GLY A 154 6.67 -7.83 1.51
N GLU A 155 6.65 -8.37 2.73
CA GLU A 155 6.58 -9.79 3.02
C GLU A 155 5.19 -10.12 3.56
N ILE A 156 4.64 -11.25 3.13
CA ILE A 156 3.37 -11.77 3.57
C ILE A 156 3.64 -13.15 4.17
N GLU A 157 3.36 -13.28 5.46
CA GLU A 157 3.47 -14.51 6.24
C GLU A 157 2.11 -15.20 6.27
N ILE A 158 2.07 -16.49 5.92
CA ILE A 158 0.91 -17.36 5.93
C ILE A 158 1.01 -18.28 7.15
N ILE A 159 -0.01 -18.20 8.01
CA ILE A 159 -0.17 -19.06 9.17
C ILE A 159 -1.18 -20.15 8.81
N ASP A 160 -0.69 -21.37 8.74
CA ASP A 160 -1.46 -22.60 8.64
C ASP A 160 -2.54 -22.67 9.74
N ASN A 161 -3.75 -23.09 9.35
CA ASN A 161 -4.88 -23.31 10.28
C ASN A 161 -5.35 -24.76 10.32
N ASP A 162 -4.50 -25.68 9.88
CA ASP A 162 -4.78 -27.09 9.87
C ASP A 162 -4.32 -27.76 11.14
N VAL A 163 -4.88 -28.95 11.36
CA VAL A 163 -4.62 -29.73 12.57
C VAL A 163 -4.40 -31.18 12.20
N ALA A 164 -3.23 -31.70 12.54
CA ALA A 164 -2.98 -33.13 12.44
C ALA A 164 -3.82 -33.91 13.47
N VAL A 165 -4.73 -34.76 12.97
CA VAL A 165 -5.51 -35.67 13.81
C VAL A 165 -4.83 -37.04 13.87
N ILE A 166 -4.31 -37.40 15.05
CA ILE A 166 -3.82 -38.76 15.32
C ILE A 166 -4.85 -39.48 16.19
N GLY A 167 -5.33 -40.63 15.74
CA GLY A 167 -6.31 -41.44 16.45
C GLY A 167 -6.05 -42.93 16.33
N LEU A 168 -6.61 -43.70 17.27
CA LEU A 168 -6.71 -45.15 17.11
C LEU A 168 -7.87 -45.47 16.16
N GLU A 169 -7.67 -46.41 15.24
CA GLU A 169 -8.74 -46.84 14.33
C GLU A 169 -9.93 -47.48 15.07
N ARG A 170 -9.68 -47.96 16.31
CA ARG A 170 -10.65 -48.55 17.21
C ARG A 170 -10.38 -48.12 18.64
N THR A 171 -11.46 -47.94 19.39
CA THR A 171 -11.42 -47.71 20.84
C THR A 171 -11.19 -49.00 21.64
N VAL A 172 -11.32 -50.17 21.01
CA VAL A 172 -11.11 -51.48 21.63
C VAL A 172 -10.44 -52.44 20.65
N TYR A 173 -9.38 -53.09 21.13
CA TYR A 173 -8.71 -54.19 20.46
C TYR A 173 -8.95 -55.47 21.28
N SER A 174 -9.51 -56.50 20.65
CA SER A 174 -9.63 -57.83 21.25
C SER A 174 -8.69 -58.78 20.53
N ILE A 175 -7.70 -59.30 21.24
CA ILE A 175 -6.86 -60.40 20.76
C ILE A 175 -7.32 -61.69 21.42
N GLN A 176 -7.34 -62.78 20.67
CA GLN A 176 -7.57 -64.10 21.22
C GLN A 176 -6.24 -64.63 21.78
N GLU A 177 -6.22 -65.03 23.05
CA GLU A 177 -5.05 -65.68 23.62
C GLU A 177 -4.75 -66.96 22.81
N GLY A 178 -3.54 -67.05 22.22
CA GLY A 178 -3.11 -68.16 21.37
C GLY A 178 -2.83 -67.83 19.90
N SER A 179 -3.07 -66.60 19.43
CA SER A 179 -2.77 -66.18 18.04
C SER A 179 -1.31 -65.77 17.76
N ALA A 180 -0.42 -65.85 18.75
CA ALA A 180 0.99 -65.54 18.56
C ALA A 180 1.68 -66.67 17.76
N ARG A 181 2.17 -66.36 16.56
CA ARG A 181 3.01 -67.26 15.77
C ARG A 181 4.42 -67.22 16.36
N GLY A 182 4.76 -68.23 17.18
CA GLY A 182 6.12 -68.39 17.72
C GLY A 182 7.14 -68.46 16.57
N VAL A 183 8.22 -67.70 16.70
CA VAL A 183 9.39 -67.74 15.82
C VAL A 183 10.31 -68.89 16.24
#